data_AF-A0A822A0I3-F1
#
_entry.id   AF-A0A822A0I3-F1
#
_cell.length_a   1.000
_cell.length_b   1.000
_cell.length_c   1.000
_cell.angle_alpha   90.00
_cell.angle_beta   90.00
_cell.angle_gamma   90.00
#
_symmetry.space_group_name_H-M   'P 1'
#
loop_
_entity.id
_entity.type
_entity.pdbx_description
1 polymer ?
#
loop_
_entity_poly.entity_id
_entity_poly.type
_entity_poly.pdbx_seq_one_letter_code
_entity_poly.pdbx_strand_id
1 'polypeptide(L)'
;MAHSKDDAVTYDYIVIGGGTSGAVAARRLAERSATFSVCLLEAGPSHEGIVNSQMPGGLLSMFKTPYDWDYVTVTQKGCNNRIISAPRGRFLGGCSGMNGTLLIRGAKADYDRIAEMGNPGWSWDEMLPYFKASETFHPAEWHQADLTAHGTDGPLHTEPYSLAPISEKVLESFINSGFDYKPDMFVQGDYEGLLLSIPATTLFSKFFRCWTCCAYSSQWYPKYKCGFRS
;
A
#
# COMPACT_ATOMS: atom_id res chain seq x y z
N MET A 1 -23.35 -26.20 -2.07
CA MET A 1 -23.67 -27.14 -0.98
C MET A 1 -24.03 -26.29 0.23
N ALA A 2 -25.20 -26.51 0.83
CA ALA A 2 -25.58 -25.77 2.04
C ALA A 2 -24.83 -26.40 3.22
N HIS A 3 -23.99 -25.63 3.90
CA HIS A 3 -23.35 -26.08 5.14
C HIS A 3 -24.43 -26.25 6.22
N SER A 4 -24.48 -27.42 6.84
CA SER A 4 -25.39 -27.70 7.95
C SER A 4 -24.97 -26.88 9.18
N LYS A 5 -25.92 -26.51 10.05
CA LYS A 5 -25.63 -25.71 11.26
C LYS A 5 -24.70 -26.42 12.27
N ASP A 6 -24.48 -27.72 12.10
CA ASP A 6 -23.72 -28.55 13.04
C ASP A 6 -22.24 -28.74 12.64
N ASP A 7 -21.81 -28.19 11.49
CA ASP A 7 -20.42 -28.21 11.02
C ASP A 7 -19.67 -26.89 11.33
N ALA A 8 -19.89 -26.32 12.51
CA ALA A 8 -19.28 -25.04 12.89
C ALA A 8 -17.75 -25.21 13.07
N VAL A 9 -16.99 -24.81 12.05
CA VAL A 9 -15.53 -24.71 12.14
C VAL A 9 -15.15 -23.52 13.02
N THR A 10 -14.33 -23.78 14.04
CA THR A 10 -13.85 -22.74 14.96
C THR A 10 -12.45 -22.29 14.57
N TYR A 11 -12.20 -20.98 14.70
CA TYR A 11 -10.89 -20.36 14.50
C TYR A 11 -10.58 -19.46 15.71
N ASP A 12 -9.30 -19.35 16.07
CA ASP A 12 -8.85 -18.41 17.11
C ASP A 12 -9.04 -16.96 16.66
N TYR A 13 -8.82 -16.71 15.37
CA TYR A 13 -8.97 -15.39 14.75
C TYR A 13 -9.73 -15.48 13.44
N ILE A 14 -10.71 -14.59 13.26
CA ILE A 14 -11.40 -14.38 11.99
C ILE A 14 -11.13 -12.94 11.55
N VAL A 15 -10.43 -12.79 10.43
CA VAL A 15 -10.14 -11.49 9.79
C VAL A 15 -11.15 -11.29 8.67
N ILE A 16 -11.92 -10.19 8.76
CA ILE A 16 -12.96 -9.86 7.79
C ILE A 16 -12.41 -8.82 6.81
N GLY A 17 -12.32 -9.21 5.55
CA GLY A 17 -11.74 -8.43 4.45
C GLY A 17 -10.28 -8.79 4.21
N GLY A 18 -9.99 -9.40 3.06
CA GLY A 18 -8.66 -9.72 2.55
C GLY A 18 -7.97 -8.56 1.84
N GLY A 19 -8.29 -7.31 2.21
CA GLY A 19 -7.72 -6.11 1.63
C GLY A 19 -6.30 -5.79 2.14
N THR A 20 -5.91 -4.52 2.06
CA THR A 20 -4.58 -4.02 2.43
C THR A 20 -4.18 -4.42 3.85
N SER A 21 -4.93 -3.98 4.87
CA SER A 21 -4.63 -4.28 6.27
C SER A 21 -4.97 -5.72 6.66
N GLY A 22 -6.09 -6.27 6.17
CA GLY A 22 -6.53 -7.60 6.55
C GLY A 22 -5.57 -8.71 6.13
N ALA A 23 -4.99 -8.62 4.93
CA ALA A 23 -3.95 -9.56 4.50
C ALA A 23 -2.70 -9.50 5.40
N VAL A 24 -2.30 -8.31 5.83
CA VAL A 24 -1.16 -8.12 6.76
C VAL A 24 -1.48 -8.70 8.13
N ALA A 25 -2.64 -8.34 8.70
CA ALA A 25 -3.07 -8.82 10.01
C ALA A 25 -3.18 -10.34 10.06
N ALA A 26 -3.84 -10.96 9.07
CA ALA A 26 -3.97 -12.41 8.98
C ALA A 26 -2.61 -13.11 8.92
N ARG A 27 -1.67 -12.59 8.13
CA ARG A 27 -0.31 -13.14 8.07
C ARG A 27 0.41 -12.98 9.41
N ARG A 28 0.41 -11.78 10.00
CA ARG A 28 1.13 -11.54 11.26
C ARG A 28 0.59 -12.38 12.42
N LEU A 29 -0.73 -12.60 12.47
CA LEU A 29 -1.33 -13.53 13.42
C LEU A 29 -0.85 -14.97 13.18
N ALA A 30 -0.85 -15.44 11.93
CA ALA A 30 -0.38 -16.78 11.58
C ALA A 30 1.13 -16.98 11.87
N GLU A 31 1.96 -15.95 11.68
CA GLU A 31 3.39 -15.98 12.02
C GLU A 31 3.65 -15.96 13.53
N ARG A 32 2.70 -15.45 14.33
CA ARG A 32 2.88 -15.27 15.77
C ARG A 32 2.89 -16.61 16.53
N SER A 33 2.12 -17.58 16.08
CA SER A 33 2.13 -18.94 16.63
C SER A 33 1.64 -19.96 15.61
N ALA A 34 2.38 -21.07 15.48
CA ALA A 34 1.96 -22.22 14.67
C ALA A 34 0.67 -22.89 15.19
N THR A 35 0.24 -22.60 16.42
CA THR A 35 -1.00 -23.12 17.00
C THR A 35 -2.22 -22.25 16.69
N PHE A 36 -2.05 -21.01 16.23
CA PHE A 36 -3.17 -20.14 15.91
C PHE A 36 -3.85 -20.58 14.62
N SER A 37 -5.16 -20.78 14.71
CA SER A 37 -6.05 -20.98 13.58
C SER A 37 -6.62 -19.64 13.12
N VAL A 38 -6.28 -19.22 11.90
CA VAL A 38 -6.67 -17.91 11.35
C VAL A 38 -7.51 -18.11 10.09
N CYS A 39 -8.73 -17.57 10.09
CA CYS A 39 -9.60 -17.51 8.92
C CYS A 39 -9.57 -16.10 8.32
N LEU A 40 -9.31 -15.99 7.03
CA LEU A 40 -9.43 -14.73 6.29
C LEU A 40 -10.63 -14.81 5.34
N LEU A 41 -11.61 -13.93 5.54
CA LEU A 41 -12.81 -13.86 4.71
C LEU A 41 -12.69 -12.68 3.74
N GLU A 42 -12.75 -12.95 2.43
CA GLU A 42 -12.76 -11.93 1.39
C GLU A 42 -13.99 -12.12 0.50
N ALA A 43 -14.68 -11.03 0.19
CA ALA A 43 -15.89 -11.05 -0.62
C ALA A 43 -15.60 -11.17 -2.11
N GLY A 44 -14.48 -10.61 -2.56
CA GLY A 44 -14.01 -10.72 -3.93
C GLY A 44 -13.28 -12.03 -4.22
N PRO A 45 -12.96 -12.29 -5.50
CA PRO A 45 -12.20 -13.46 -5.89
C PRO A 45 -10.72 -13.37 -5.43
N SER A 46 -9.99 -14.45 -5.66
CA SER A 46 -8.52 -14.40 -5.64
C SER A 46 -7.98 -13.39 -6.65
N HIS A 47 -6.77 -12.87 -6.39
CA HIS A 47 -6.05 -12.02 -7.34
C HIS A 47 -5.41 -12.79 -8.51
N GLU A 48 -5.42 -14.11 -8.45
CA GLU A 48 -4.85 -14.96 -9.49
C GLU A 48 -5.53 -14.71 -10.85
N GLY A 49 -4.72 -14.47 -11.88
CA GLY A 49 -5.21 -14.17 -13.24
C GLY A 49 -5.65 -12.73 -13.48
N ILE A 50 -5.66 -11.85 -12.47
CA ILE A 50 -6.01 -10.44 -12.63
C ILE A 50 -4.77 -9.64 -13.08
N VAL A 51 -4.38 -9.78 -14.35
CA VAL A 51 -3.14 -9.17 -14.90
C VAL A 51 -3.07 -7.65 -14.70
N ASN A 52 -4.19 -6.95 -14.88
CA ASN A 52 -4.25 -5.49 -14.72
C ASN A 52 -3.97 -5.01 -13.29
N SER A 53 -4.23 -5.85 -12.30
CA SER A 53 -3.86 -5.52 -10.94
C SER A 53 -2.32 -5.58 -10.82
N GLN A 54 -1.66 -6.60 -11.37
CA GLN A 54 -0.21 -6.81 -11.23
C GLN A 54 0.62 -5.73 -11.93
N MET A 55 0.05 -5.09 -12.96
CA MET A 55 0.68 -4.00 -13.70
C MET A 55 0.29 -2.64 -13.09
N PRO A 56 1.26 -1.77 -12.72
CA PRO A 56 0.97 -0.43 -12.22
C PRO A 56 0.03 0.37 -13.13
N GLY A 57 0.27 0.32 -14.45
CA GLY A 57 -0.54 1.00 -15.46
C GLY A 57 -1.94 0.41 -15.70
N GLY A 58 -2.25 -0.75 -15.10
CA GLY A 58 -3.57 -1.37 -15.22
C GLY A 58 -4.63 -0.79 -14.28
N LEU A 59 -4.30 0.20 -13.44
CA LEU A 59 -5.22 0.80 -12.48
C LEU A 59 -6.57 1.22 -13.10
N LEU A 60 -6.53 2.02 -14.16
CA LEU A 60 -7.74 2.62 -14.72
C LEU A 60 -8.66 1.59 -15.40
N SER A 61 -8.10 0.48 -15.90
CA SER A 61 -8.88 -0.58 -16.53
C SER A 61 -9.57 -1.51 -15.52
N MET A 62 -9.31 -1.33 -14.23
CA MET A 62 -9.95 -2.09 -13.15
C MET A 62 -11.25 -1.44 -12.66
N PHE A 63 -11.47 -0.15 -12.95
CA PHE A 63 -12.69 0.55 -12.50
C PHE A 63 -13.92 0.02 -13.21
N LYS A 64 -15.05 -0.07 -12.50
CA LYS A 64 -16.34 -0.55 -13.02
C LYS A 64 -16.27 -1.98 -13.60
N THR A 65 -15.37 -2.80 -13.06
CA THR A 65 -15.24 -4.23 -13.37
C THR A 65 -15.76 -5.07 -12.20
N PRO A 66 -15.89 -6.40 -12.33
CA PRO A 66 -16.25 -7.27 -11.20
C PRO A 66 -15.27 -7.24 -10.01
N TYR A 67 -14.08 -6.64 -10.19
CA TYR A 67 -13.04 -6.45 -9.18
C TYR A 67 -13.12 -5.08 -8.48
N ASP A 68 -14.11 -4.26 -8.83
CA ASP A 68 -14.40 -2.98 -8.20
C ASP A 68 -15.74 -3.09 -7.47
N TRP A 69 -15.81 -2.58 -6.24
CA TRP A 69 -17.08 -2.39 -5.55
C TRP A 69 -17.95 -1.33 -6.25
N ASP A 70 -17.36 -0.47 -7.07
CA ASP A 70 -17.99 0.65 -7.82
C ASP A 70 -18.91 1.47 -6.92
N TYR A 71 -18.44 1.79 -5.72
CA TYR A 71 -19.20 2.64 -4.82
C TYR A 71 -19.40 4.01 -5.44
N VAL A 72 -20.57 4.58 -5.16
CA VAL A 72 -20.89 5.95 -5.50
C VAL A 72 -21.31 6.68 -4.24
N THR A 73 -20.94 7.95 -4.15
CA THR A 73 -21.44 8.83 -3.10
C THR A 73 -22.92 9.13 -3.32
N VAL A 74 -23.63 9.53 -2.27
CA VAL A 74 -24.89 10.26 -2.44
C VAL A 74 -24.61 11.62 -3.11
N THR A 75 -25.65 12.31 -3.57
CA THR A 75 -25.52 13.67 -4.12
C THR A 75 -24.75 14.60 -3.16
N GLN A 76 -23.64 15.16 -3.64
CA GLN A 76 -22.77 16.02 -2.85
C GLN A 76 -23.05 17.50 -3.14
N LYS A 77 -23.68 18.22 -2.20
CA LYS A 77 -23.96 19.67 -2.34
C LYS A 77 -22.68 20.47 -2.61
N GLY A 78 -21.59 20.14 -1.90
CA GLY A 78 -20.28 20.76 -2.09
C GLY A 78 -19.58 20.43 -3.41
N CYS A 79 -20.15 19.51 -4.21
CA CYS A 79 -19.61 19.13 -5.51
C CYS A 79 -20.59 19.41 -6.65
N ASN A 80 -21.33 20.52 -6.58
CA ASN A 80 -22.37 20.91 -7.55
C ASN A 80 -23.45 19.82 -7.73
N ASN A 81 -23.87 19.21 -6.62
CA ASN A 81 -24.87 18.14 -6.61
C ASN A 81 -24.50 16.93 -7.47
N ARG A 82 -23.21 16.68 -7.70
CA ARG A 82 -22.75 15.48 -8.42
C ARG A 82 -22.78 14.25 -7.52
N ILE A 83 -22.95 13.11 -8.17
CA ILE A 83 -22.63 11.79 -7.64
C ILE A 83 -21.20 11.47 -8.06
N ILE A 84 -20.33 11.23 -7.08
CA ILE A 84 -18.90 10.97 -7.29
C ILE A 84 -18.64 9.46 -7.17
N SER A 85 -17.94 8.90 -8.16
CA SER A 85 -17.44 7.52 -8.13
C SER A 85 -16.30 7.38 -7.13
N ALA A 86 -16.32 6.30 -6.36
CA ALA A 86 -15.36 5.97 -5.32
C ALA A 86 -14.94 4.49 -5.47
N PRO A 87 -14.10 4.17 -6.47
CA PRO A 87 -13.72 2.79 -6.76
C PRO A 87 -12.97 2.16 -5.57
N ARG A 88 -13.30 0.90 -5.25
CA ARG A 88 -12.65 0.12 -4.18
C ARG A 88 -12.40 -1.30 -4.65
N GLY A 89 -11.18 -1.80 -4.45
CA GLY A 89 -10.83 -3.15 -4.88
C GLY A 89 -11.65 -4.20 -4.14
N ARG A 90 -12.27 -5.11 -4.91
CA ARG A 90 -13.09 -6.24 -4.47
C ARG A 90 -12.44 -7.54 -4.92
N PHE A 91 -11.34 -7.91 -4.29
CA PHE A 91 -10.57 -9.13 -4.49
C PHE A 91 -9.51 -9.25 -3.39
N LEU A 92 -8.87 -10.41 -3.26
CA LEU A 92 -7.76 -10.60 -2.30
C LEU A 92 -6.60 -9.64 -2.62
N GLY A 93 -6.25 -8.75 -1.68
CA GLY A 93 -5.34 -7.61 -1.84
C GLY A 93 -6.06 -6.26 -1.88
N GLY A 94 -7.35 -6.25 -2.22
CA GLY A 94 -8.24 -5.08 -2.16
C GLY A 94 -7.68 -3.85 -2.88
N CYS A 95 -7.76 -2.69 -2.22
CA CYS A 95 -7.33 -1.43 -2.82
C CYS A 95 -5.83 -1.35 -3.10
N SER A 96 -4.96 -2.11 -2.41
CA SER A 96 -3.53 -2.17 -2.78
C SER A 96 -3.32 -2.81 -4.16
N GLY A 97 -4.27 -3.65 -4.56
CA GLY A 97 -4.47 -4.23 -5.88
C GLY A 97 -4.82 -3.23 -6.99
N MET A 98 -5.32 -2.06 -6.61
CA MET A 98 -6.01 -1.11 -7.48
C MET A 98 -5.71 0.34 -7.02
N ASN A 99 -4.46 0.63 -6.66
CA ASN A 99 -4.01 1.98 -6.28
C ASN A 99 -2.96 2.55 -7.26
N GLY A 100 -2.53 3.79 -7.03
CA GLY A 100 -1.48 4.46 -7.82
C GLY A 100 -0.05 4.13 -7.40
N THR A 101 0.16 3.09 -6.59
CA THR A 101 1.45 2.55 -6.12
C THR A 101 2.36 3.49 -5.33
N LEU A 102 1.99 4.75 -5.11
CA LEU A 102 2.76 5.70 -4.32
C LEU A 102 2.89 5.25 -2.87
N LEU A 103 4.12 5.24 -2.34
CA LEU A 103 4.41 5.09 -0.93
C LEU A 103 4.69 6.47 -0.33
N ILE A 104 3.71 6.98 0.41
CA ILE A 104 3.79 8.26 1.11
C ILE A 104 3.43 7.96 2.56
N ARG A 105 4.27 8.35 3.53
CA ARG A 105 3.90 8.25 4.95
C ARG A 105 2.95 9.40 5.31
N GLY A 106 2.60 9.56 6.58
CA GLY A 106 1.90 10.77 7.04
C GLY A 106 2.92 11.80 7.54
N ALA A 107 2.50 13.03 7.79
CA ALA A 107 3.34 13.98 8.50
C ALA A 107 3.52 13.53 9.96
N LYS A 108 4.65 13.85 10.59
CA LYS A 108 4.88 13.54 12.02
C LYS A 108 3.72 14.03 12.89
N ALA A 109 3.24 15.25 12.62
CA ALA A 109 2.10 15.85 13.30
C ALA A 109 0.80 15.05 13.19
N ASP A 110 0.58 14.28 12.12
CA ASP A 110 -0.62 13.45 11.97
C ASP A 110 -0.63 12.32 13.01
N TYR A 111 0.51 11.67 13.23
CA TYR A 111 0.66 10.56 14.17
C TYR A 111 0.70 11.05 15.63
N ASP A 112 1.43 12.12 15.89
CA ASP A 112 1.49 12.71 17.23
C ASP A 112 0.10 13.17 17.68
N ARG A 113 -0.69 13.76 16.77
CA ARG A 113 -2.10 14.11 17.04
C ARG A 113 -2.97 12.89 17.34
N ILE A 114 -2.78 11.76 16.65
CA ILE A 114 -3.50 10.52 16.94
C ILE A 114 -3.17 10.03 18.36
N ALA A 115 -1.90 10.10 18.76
CA ALA A 115 -1.49 9.75 20.11
C ALA A 115 -2.12 10.67 21.17
N GLU A 116 -2.10 11.98 20.93
CA GLU A 116 -2.73 12.99 21.79
C GLU A 116 -4.26 12.81 21.94
N MET A 117 -4.93 12.24 20.92
CA MET A 117 -6.35 11.87 20.99
C MET A 117 -6.64 10.64 21.87
N GLY A 118 -5.65 10.15 22.62
CA GLY A 118 -5.79 9.06 23.58
C GLY A 118 -5.37 7.69 23.03
N ASN A 119 -4.52 7.64 22.00
CA ASN A 119 -4.02 6.40 21.40
C ASN A 119 -2.51 6.25 21.66
N PRO A 120 -2.08 5.93 22.89
CA PRO A 120 -0.65 5.71 23.18
C PRO A 120 -0.09 4.59 22.29
N GLY A 121 1.16 4.70 21.84
CA GLY A 121 1.76 3.79 20.88
C GLY A 121 1.66 4.24 19.41
N TRP A 122 0.96 5.34 19.13
CA TRP A 122 0.71 5.83 17.77
C TRP A 122 1.44 7.12 17.39
N SER A 123 2.36 7.62 18.23
CA SER A 123 3.18 8.76 17.86
C SER A 123 4.11 8.42 16.69
N TRP A 124 4.65 9.44 16.01
CA TRP A 124 5.55 9.20 14.87
C TRP A 124 6.74 8.30 15.25
N ASP A 125 7.36 8.60 16.38
CA ASP A 125 8.57 7.89 16.83
C ASP A 125 8.25 6.41 17.17
N GLU A 126 7.03 6.12 17.65
CA GLU A 126 6.55 4.75 17.91
C GLU A 126 6.15 4.00 16.63
N MET A 127 5.64 4.71 15.61
CA MET A 127 5.20 4.13 14.34
C MET A 127 6.34 3.93 13.34
N LEU A 128 7.40 4.75 13.39
CA LEU A 128 8.54 4.68 12.47
C LEU A 128 9.18 3.28 12.37
N PRO A 129 9.40 2.54 13.48
CA PRO A 129 9.88 1.15 13.41
C PRO A 129 8.96 0.23 12.59
N TYR A 130 7.64 0.42 12.64
CA TYR A 130 6.68 -0.38 11.88
C TYR A 130 6.67 -0.02 10.40
N PHE A 131 6.84 1.26 10.05
CA PHE A 131 7.02 1.66 8.65
C PHE A 131 8.25 1.00 8.05
N LYS A 132 9.39 1.07 8.76
CA LYS A 132 10.63 0.40 8.34
C LYS A 132 10.47 -1.11 8.27
N ALA A 133 9.83 -1.75 9.25
CA ALA A 133 9.62 -3.20 9.25
C ALA A 133 8.72 -3.70 8.11
N SER A 134 7.91 -2.82 7.51
CA SER A 134 7.04 -3.15 6.39
C SER A 134 7.76 -3.11 5.03
N GLU A 135 8.87 -2.37 4.94
CA GLU A 135 9.52 -1.92 3.71
C GLU A 135 10.84 -2.66 3.42
N THR A 136 11.09 -2.98 2.16
CA THR A 136 12.42 -3.19 1.58
C THR A 136 12.62 -2.15 0.47
N PHE A 137 13.40 -1.12 0.78
CA PHE A 137 13.71 -0.03 -0.13
C PHE A 137 14.88 -0.37 -1.04
N HIS A 138 14.69 -0.21 -2.35
CA HIS A 138 15.73 -0.35 -3.37
C HIS A 138 16.12 1.06 -3.85
N PRO A 139 17.30 1.56 -3.46
CA PRO A 139 17.74 2.90 -3.86
C PRO A 139 18.05 2.96 -5.35
N ALA A 140 17.94 4.16 -5.93
CA ALA A 140 18.43 4.45 -7.28
C ALA A 140 19.54 5.50 -7.23
N GLU A 141 20.52 5.42 -8.12
CA GLU A 141 21.71 6.28 -8.10
C GLU A 141 21.38 7.78 -8.15
N TRP A 142 20.33 8.16 -8.86
CA TRP A 142 19.90 9.55 -9.00
C TRP A 142 19.11 10.08 -7.80
N HIS A 143 18.67 9.20 -6.89
CA HIS A 143 17.81 9.54 -5.77
C HIS A 143 18.61 9.57 -4.46
N GLN A 144 18.73 10.77 -3.87
CA GLN A 144 19.47 10.99 -2.62
C GLN A 144 18.62 10.60 -1.42
N ALA A 145 18.50 9.29 -1.17
CA ALA A 145 17.71 8.75 -0.07
C ALA A 145 18.44 8.81 1.29
N ASP A 146 17.69 9.09 2.35
CA ASP A 146 18.14 8.89 3.73
C ASP A 146 17.84 7.44 4.15
N LEU A 147 18.83 6.57 3.96
CA LEU A 147 18.71 5.15 4.27
C LEU A 147 18.41 4.87 5.76
N THR A 148 18.62 5.83 6.66
CA THR A 148 18.27 5.65 8.08
C THR A 148 16.75 5.65 8.31
N ALA A 149 15.99 6.27 7.41
CA ALA A 149 14.53 6.35 7.45
C ALA A 149 13.82 5.18 6.74
N HIS A 150 14.55 4.33 6.02
CA HIS A 150 14.00 3.23 5.23
C HIS A 150 14.17 1.84 5.86
N GLY A 151 13.27 0.92 5.50
CA GLY A 151 13.41 -0.50 5.77
C GLY A 151 14.19 -1.24 4.68
N THR A 152 14.87 -2.33 5.04
CA THR A 152 15.70 -3.13 4.11
C THR A 152 15.28 -4.60 4.00
N ASP A 153 14.37 -5.06 4.84
CA ASP A 153 14.05 -6.49 4.99
C ASP A 153 12.53 -6.77 5.06
N GLY A 154 11.71 -5.72 4.94
CA GLY A 154 10.26 -5.83 4.97
C GLY A 154 9.67 -6.37 3.67
N PRO A 155 8.49 -6.98 3.70
CA PRO A 155 7.95 -7.68 2.54
C PRO A 155 7.40 -6.74 1.44
N LEU A 156 7.20 -5.44 1.70
CA LEU A 156 6.83 -4.46 0.67
C LEU A 156 8.08 -3.91 0.02
N HIS A 157 8.31 -4.28 -1.24
CA HIS A 157 9.40 -3.76 -2.03
C HIS A 157 9.05 -2.38 -2.60
N THR A 158 9.94 -1.41 -2.41
CA THR A 158 9.74 -0.02 -2.81
C THR A 158 10.95 0.47 -3.59
N GLU A 159 10.74 1.21 -4.67
CA GLU A 159 11.82 1.87 -5.42
C GLU A 159 11.34 3.23 -5.95
N PRO A 160 12.24 4.22 -6.08
CA PRO A 160 11.90 5.51 -6.65
C PRO A 160 11.61 5.40 -8.15
N TYR A 161 10.62 6.16 -8.64
CA TYR A 161 10.21 6.13 -10.05
C TYR A 161 11.25 6.81 -10.95
N SER A 162 11.59 6.18 -12.09
CA SER A 162 12.50 6.76 -13.10
C SER A 162 11.99 8.08 -13.67
N LEU A 163 12.81 9.11 -13.62
CA LEU A 163 12.41 10.45 -14.03
C LEU A 163 12.12 10.55 -15.53
N ALA A 164 11.04 11.26 -15.87
CA ALA A 164 10.80 11.69 -17.24
C ALA A 164 11.73 12.88 -17.60
N PRO A 165 12.06 13.12 -18.88
CA PRO A 165 12.94 14.22 -19.30
C PRO A 165 12.46 15.63 -18.88
N ILE A 166 11.16 15.79 -18.60
CA ILE A 166 10.59 17.06 -18.15
C ILE A 166 10.76 17.31 -16.64
N SER A 167 11.04 16.27 -15.84
CA SER A 167 11.01 16.33 -14.38
C SER A 167 12.03 17.32 -13.82
N GLU A 168 13.24 17.33 -14.38
CA GLU A 168 14.31 18.27 -13.99
C GLU A 168 13.92 19.72 -14.29
N LYS A 169 13.29 19.97 -15.43
CA LYS A 169 12.84 21.33 -15.81
C LYS A 169 11.75 21.85 -14.89
N VAL A 170 10.84 20.96 -14.47
CA VAL A 170 9.79 21.29 -13.51
C VAL A 170 10.40 21.58 -12.14
N LEU A 171 11.36 20.76 -11.69
CA LEU A 171 12.10 20.98 -10.45
C LEU A 171 12.82 22.33 -10.45
N GLU A 172 13.60 22.63 -11.48
CA GLU A 172 14.29 23.90 -11.65
C GLU A 172 13.32 25.08 -11.58
N SER A 173 12.15 24.98 -12.21
CA SER A 173 11.12 26.03 -12.17
C SER A 173 10.64 26.32 -10.74
N PHE A 174 10.44 25.28 -9.92
CA PHE A 174 9.99 25.46 -8.54
C PHE A 174 11.13 26.00 -7.66
N ILE A 175 12.36 25.52 -7.83
CA ILE A 175 13.52 26.06 -7.11
C ILE A 175 13.70 27.55 -7.43
N ASN A 176 13.60 27.94 -8.71
CA ASN A 176 13.67 29.34 -9.13
C ASN A 176 12.51 30.19 -8.59
N SER A 177 11.40 29.55 -8.19
CA SER A 177 10.26 30.20 -7.54
C SER A 177 10.40 30.28 -6.01
N GLY A 178 11.52 29.82 -5.45
CA GLY A 178 11.84 29.89 -4.02
C GLY A 178 11.41 28.67 -3.19
N PHE A 179 11.09 27.53 -3.82
CA PHE A 179 10.77 26.31 -3.09
C PHE A 179 12.03 25.48 -2.79
N ASP A 180 12.18 25.05 -1.54
CA ASP A 180 13.28 24.20 -1.12
C ASP A 180 13.11 22.76 -1.60
N TYR A 181 14.14 22.21 -2.22
CA TYR A 181 14.14 20.82 -2.66
C TYR A 181 14.62 19.88 -1.54
N LYS A 182 13.80 18.85 -1.25
CA LYS A 182 14.09 17.76 -0.32
C LYS A 182 13.99 16.43 -1.07
N PRO A 183 15.11 15.74 -1.30
CA PRO A 183 15.13 14.56 -2.18
C PRO A 183 14.37 13.36 -1.62
N ASP A 184 14.20 13.27 -0.29
CA ASP A 184 13.57 12.13 0.39
C ASP A 184 12.63 12.58 1.53
N MET A 185 11.65 13.39 1.14
CA MET A 185 10.78 14.12 2.07
C MET A 185 9.82 13.21 2.87
N PHE A 186 9.11 12.33 2.18
CA PHE A 186 7.97 11.61 2.77
C PHE A 186 8.34 10.48 3.74
N VAL A 187 9.62 10.18 3.91
CA VAL A 187 10.07 9.11 4.83
C VAL A 187 10.41 9.65 6.21
N GLN A 188 10.73 10.94 6.32
CA GLN A 188 11.10 11.61 7.57
C GLN A 188 9.91 12.27 8.29
N GLY A 189 8.74 12.33 7.66
CA GLY A 189 7.54 12.93 8.27
C GLY A 189 7.52 14.46 8.16
N ASP A 190 8.44 15.04 7.41
CA ASP A 190 8.54 16.46 7.06
C ASP A 190 7.92 16.67 5.67
N TYR A 191 7.00 17.64 5.54
CA TYR A 191 6.21 17.87 4.32
C TYR A 191 6.41 19.27 3.76
N GLU A 192 7.39 20.03 4.26
CA GLU A 192 7.69 21.35 3.75
C GLU A 192 8.70 21.28 2.60
N GLY A 193 8.34 21.82 1.44
CA GLY A 193 9.23 21.94 0.28
C GLY A 193 8.75 21.16 -0.94
N LEU A 194 9.70 20.76 -1.77
CA LEU A 194 9.50 20.07 -3.04
C LEU A 194 10.28 18.76 -3.09
N LEU A 195 9.70 17.74 -3.73
CA LEU A 195 10.38 16.49 -4.06
C LEU A 195 10.21 16.17 -5.54
N LEU A 196 11.15 15.38 -6.08
CA LEU A 196 11.18 15.04 -7.49
C LEU A 196 10.58 13.66 -7.78
N SER A 197 10.63 12.77 -6.80
CA SER A 197 10.08 11.42 -6.93
C SER A 197 9.63 10.87 -5.59
N ILE A 198 8.65 9.97 -5.67
CA ILE A 198 8.05 9.27 -4.54
C ILE A 198 8.41 7.80 -4.74
N PRO A 199 8.99 7.12 -3.73
CA PRO A 199 9.11 5.68 -3.75
C PRO A 199 7.74 5.05 -4.04
N ALA A 200 7.69 4.09 -4.95
CA ALA A 200 6.46 3.37 -5.24
C ALA A 200 6.58 1.93 -4.77
N THR A 201 5.47 1.32 -4.37
CA THR A 201 5.35 -0.12 -4.13
C THR A 201 5.33 -0.91 -5.45
N THR A 202 6.11 -0.47 -6.42
CA THR A 202 6.27 -1.06 -7.74
C THR A 202 7.74 -1.31 -7.93
N LEU A 203 8.10 -2.52 -8.30
CA LEU A 203 9.42 -2.79 -8.85
C LEU A 203 9.35 -2.44 -10.34
N PHE A 204 9.65 -1.19 -10.71
CA PHE A 204 9.73 -0.72 -12.09
C PHE A 204 10.80 -1.45 -12.87
N SER A 205 11.88 -1.86 -12.20
CA SER A 205 12.86 -2.83 -12.70
C SER A 205 12.22 -4.11 -13.29
N LYS A 206 10.97 -4.43 -12.93
CA LYS A 206 10.22 -5.62 -13.36
C LYS A 206 8.82 -5.33 -13.87
N PHE A 207 8.41 -4.06 -13.97
CA PHE A 207 7.04 -3.65 -14.27
C PHE A 207 5.97 -4.35 -13.41
N PHE A 208 6.31 -4.65 -12.15
CA PHE A 208 5.49 -5.47 -11.27
C PHE A 208 5.12 -4.73 -9.99
N ARG A 209 3.82 -4.74 -9.66
CA ARG A 209 3.30 -4.15 -8.45
C ARG A 209 3.55 -5.04 -7.23
N CYS A 210 4.22 -4.50 -6.22
CA CYS A 210 4.28 -5.07 -4.89
C CYS A 210 3.07 -4.58 -4.07
N TRP A 211 2.16 -5.48 -3.72
CA TRP A 211 1.00 -5.16 -2.87
C TRP A 211 0.88 -6.14 -1.71
N THR A 212 -0.09 -5.92 -0.82
CA THR A 212 -0.19 -6.67 0.43
C THR A 212 -0.43 -8.16 0.22
N CYS A 213 -1.23 -8.57 -0.75
CA CYS A 213 -1.38 -9.98 -1.09
C CYS A 213 -0.05 -10.64 -1.57
N CYS A 214 0.61 -10.14 -2.61
CA CYS A 214 1.92 -10.63 -3.08
C CYS A 214 3.01 -10.61 -1.99
N ALA A 215 3.03 -9.57 -1.15
CA ALA A 215 4.01 -9.41 -0.08
C ALA A 215 3.71 -10.33 1.13
N TYR A 216 2.45 -10.45 1.54
CA TYR A 216 2.06 -11.08 2.81
C TYR A 216 1.31 -12.42 2.65
N SER A 217 0.76 -12.76 1.48
CA SER A 217 0.08 -14.03 1.23
C SER A 217 0.92 -15.03 0.43
N SER A 218 2.20 -14.76 0.16
CA SER A 218 3.07 -15.60 -0.68
C SER A 218 3.28 -17.03 -0.17
N GLN A 219 3.03 -17.28 1.11
CA GLN A 219 3.04 -18.62 1.71
C GLN A 219 1.79 -19.44 1.33
N TRP A 220 0.69 -18.75 1.02
CA TRP A 220 -0.59 -19.31 0.56
C TRP A 220 -0.64 -19.41 -0.97
N TYR A 221 0.14 -18.58 -1.68
CA TYR A 221 0.24 -18.56 -3.14
C TYR A 221 1.71 -18.49 -3.61
N PRO A 222 2.44 -19.62 -3.62
CA PRO A 222 3.89 -19.66 -3.89
C PRO A 222 4.29 -19.14 -5.27
N LYS A 223 3.35 -19.16 -6.24
CA LYS A 223 3.59 -18.72 -7.63
C LYS A 223 3.79 -17.21 -7.77
N TYR A 224 3.37 -16.40 -6.80
CA TYR A 224 3.36 -14.94 -6.87
C TYR A 224 4.15 -14.29 -5.73
N LYS A 225 5.34 -14.83 -5.44
CA LYS A 225 6.29 -14.17 -4.53
C LYS A 225 6.76 -12.85 -5.13
N CYS A 226 6.58 -11.77 -4.37
CA CYS A 226 7.30 -10.52 -4.61
C CYS A 226 8.79 -10.81 -4.41
N GLY A 227 9.53 -11.02 -5.49
CA GLY A 227 10.93 -11.46 -5.39
C GLY A 227 11.67 -11.43 -6.72
N PHE A 228 12.95 -11.08 -6.66
CA PHE A 228 13.92 -11.40 -7.71
C PHE A 228 14.04 -12.93 -7.75
N ARG A 229 13.61 -13.56 -8.85
CA ARG A 229 14.26 -14.82 -9.20
C ARG A 229 15.69 -14.42 -9.55
N SER A 230 16.64 -14.82 -8.72
CA SER A 230 18.06 -14.88 -9.10
C SER A 230 18.22 -15.68 -10.38
#